data_AF-A0A252E3U0-F1
#
_entry.id   AF-A0A252E3U0-F1
#
_cell.length_a   1.000
_cell.length_b   1.000
_cell.length_c   1.000
_cell.angle_alpha   90.00
_cell.angle_beta   90.00
_cell.angle_gamma   90.00
#
_symmetry.space_group_name_H-M   'P 1'
#
loop_
_entity.id
_entity.type
_entity.pdbx_description
1 polymer ?
#
loop_
_entity_poly.entity_id
_entity_poly.type
_entity_poly.pdbx_seq_one_letter_code
_entity_poly.pdbx_strand_id
1 'polypeptide(L)'
;MLRISLISSLLNPATLATTLALATIASYPLNAWSQTPSDRNVNPQQGCLLGYPDGTYRGDRPVTRNEFAAGLNACLNQVNEIIPNNRANLATKQDLEILLKRQRELNAQLQDLNQRVDTIPNKK
;
A
#
# COMPACT_ATOMS: atom_id res chain seq x y z
N MET A 1 -23.65 -63.28 -7.48
CA MET A 1 -22.25 -62.91 -7.20
C MET A 1 -21.83 -61.85 -8.21
N LEU A 2 -21.58 -60.60 -7.82
CA LEU A 2 -20.37 -59.85 -8.19
C LEU A 2 -20.32 -58.55 -7.37
N ARG A 3 -19.20 -58.36 -6.69
CA ARG A 3 -18.99 -57.42 -5.58
C ARG A 3 -18.75 -55.99 -6.09
N ILE A 4 -19.51 -55.03 -5.60
CA ILE A 4 -19.30 -53.57 -5.75
C ILE A 4 -18.18 -53.10 -4.79
N SER A 5 -17.01 -53.74 -4.83
CA SER A 5 -15.98 -53.53 -3.80
C SER A 5 -14.58 -53.25 -4.36
N LEU A 6 -14.47 -52.76 -5.60
CA LEU A 6 -13.16 -52.60 -6.26
C LEU A 6 -12.84 -51.21 -6.82
N ILE A 7 -13.54 -50.13 -6.43
CA ILE A 7 -13.20 -48.76 -6.89
C ILE A 7 -12.53 -47.92 -5.77
N SER A 8 -12.52 -48.38 -4.52
CA SER A 8 -12.01 -47.64 -3.38
C SER A 8 -10.47 -47.59 -3.25
N SER A 9 -9.71 -48.19 -4.17
CA SER A 9 -8.24 -48.33 -4.04
C SER A 9 -7.39 -47.42 -4.92
N LEU A 10 -7.95 -46.48 -5.68
CA LEU A 10 -7.17 -45.66 -6.64
C LEU A 10 -6.94 -44.20 -6.24
N LEU A 11 -7.48 -43.73 -5.12
CA LEU A 11 -7.26 -42.36 -4.66
C LEU A 11 -6.55 -42.38 -3.31
N ASN A 12 -5.22 -42.44 -3.37
CA ASN A 12 -4.39 -42.14 -2.22
C ASN A 12 -4.67 -40.68 -1.81
N PRO A 13 -5.02 -40.34 -0.56
CA PRO A 13 -5.30 -38.96 -0.16
C PRO A 13 -4.15 -37.99 -0.50
N ALA A 14 -2.92 -38.50 -0.56
CA ALA A 14 -1.75 -37.73 -1.00
C ALA A 14 -1.86 -37.25 -2.47
N THR A 15 -2.41 -38.06 -3.39
CA THR A 15 -2.54 -37.67 -4.80
C THR A 15 -3.65 -36.65 -4.99
N LEU A 16 -4.76 -36.79 -4.26
CA LEU A 16 -5.85 -35.81 -4.20
C LEU A 16 -5.39 -34.44 -3.67
N ALA A 17 -4.56 -34.44 -2.62
CA ALA A 17 -4.03 -33.20 -2.05
C ALA A 17 -3.09 -32.49 -3.02
N THR A 18 -2.23 -33.22 -3.73
CA THR A 18 -1.32 -32.63 -4.73
C THR A 18 -2.03 -32.09 -5.96
N THR A 19 -3.10 -32.72 -6.45
CA THR A 19 -3.84 -32.23 -7.62
C THR A 19 -4.68 -31.00 -7.30
N LEU A 20 -5.27 -30.90 -6.10
CA LEU A 20 -5.93 -29.68 -5.65
C LEU A 20 -4.94 -28.51 -5.47
N ALA A 21 -3.74 -28.77 -4.94
CA ALA A 21 -2.72 -27.74 -4.75
C ALA A 21 -2.19 -27.16 -6.09
N LEU A 22 -2.03 -27.99 -7.13
CA LEU A 22 -1.68 -27.48 -8.47
C LEU A 22 -2.82 -26.65 -9.09
N ALA A 23 -4.08 -27.05 -8.86
CA ALA A 23 -5.24 -26.32 -9.36
C ALA A 23 -5.36 -24.92 -8.74
N THR A 24 -5.06 -24.74 -7.44
CA THR A 24 -5.13 -23.42 -6.80
C THR A 24 -4.05 -22.46 -7.28
N ILE A 25 -2.81 -22.94 -7.51
CA ILE A 25 -1.70 -22.11 -8.00
C ILE A 25 -1.98 -21.64 -9.45
N ALA A 26 -2.58 -22.49 -10.28
CA ALA A 26 -2.98 -22.14 -11.66
C ALA A 26 -4.25 -21.25 -11.72
N SER A 27 -5.07 -21.27 -10.67
CA SER A 27 -6.32 -20.49 -10.58
C SER A 27 -6.11 -19.06 -10.12
N TYR A 28 -4.91 -18.69 -9.66
CA TYR A 28 -4.53 -17.28 -9.55
C TYR A 28 -4.15 -16.80 -10.96
N PRO A 29 -4.99 -16.01 -11.63
CA PRO A 29 -4.69 -15.65 -12.99
C PRO A 29 -3.51 -14.66 -12.92
N LEU A 30 -2.42 -14.94 -13.67
CA LEU A 30 -1.23 -14.08 -13.70
C LEU A 30 -1.57 -12.61 -14.00
N ASN A 31 -2.69 -12.36 -14.69
CA ASN A 31 -3.18 -11.03 -14.99
C ASN A 31 -3.68 -10.25 -13.76
N ALA A 32 -3.94 -10.89 -12.62
CA ALA A 32 -4.40 -10.26 -11.39
C ALA A 32 -3.34 -9.36 -10.74
N TRP A 33 -2.05 -9.60 -11.02
CA TRP A 33 -0.94 -8.78 -10.54
C TRP A 33 -0.62 -7.64 -11.53
N SER A 34 -1.00 -7.78 -12.80
CA SER A 34 -0.88 -6.71 -13.81
C SER A 34 -2.03 -5.70 -13.75
N GLN A 35 -3.19 -6.12 -13.24
CA GLN A 35 -4.33 -5.25 -13.03
C GLN A 35 -4.23 -4.71 -11.61
N THR A 36 -3.80 -3.46 -11.45
CA THR A 36 -4.08 -2.75 -10.20
C THR A 36 -5.59 -2.77 -9.98
N PRO A 37 -6.11 -3.33 -8.88
CA PRO A 37 -7.52 -3.23 -8.56
C PRO A 37 -7.87 -1.74 -8.49
N SER A 38 -8.75 -1.28 -9.38
CA SER A 38 -9.40 0.03 -9.25
C SER A 38 -10.45 -0.04 -8.14
N ASP A 39 -10.03 -0.49 -6.95
CA ASP A 39 -10.91 -0.56 -5.81
C ASP A 39 -11.16 0.87 -5.34
N ARG A 40 -12.35 1.41 -5.61
CA ARG A 40 -12.75 2.80 -5.34
C ARG A 40 -12.61 3.21 -3.87
N ASN A 41 -12.39 2.27 -2.95
CA ASN A 41 -12.30 2.49 -1.50
C ASN A 41 -10.88 2.36 -0.91
N VAL A 42 -9.88 1.98 -1.69
CA VAL A 42 -8.48 2.07 -1.26
C VAL A 42 -7.93 3.32 -1.92
N ASN A 43 -7.39 4.27 -1.13
CA ASN A 43 -6.71 5.44 -1.66
C ASN A 43 -5.77 4.98 -2.79
N PRO A 44 -6.07 5.27 -4.08
CA PRO A 44 -5.25 4.77 -5.16
C PRO A 44 -3.90 5.43 -4.96
N GLN A 45 -2.91 4.66 -4.54
CA GLN A 45 -1.53 5.05 -4.76
C GLN A 45 -1.45 5.18 -6.28
N GLN A 46 -1.58 6.40 -6.79
CA GLN A 46 -1.57 6.72 -8.20
C GLN A 46 -0.15 6.42 -8.70
N GLY A 47 0.09 5.15 -9.03
CA GLY A 47 1.30 4.74 -9.70
C GLY A 47 1.37 5.49 -11.02
N CYS A 48 2.51 6.12 -11.27
CA CYS A 48 2.79 6.84 -12.52
C CYS A 48 2.87 5.92 -13.75
N LEU A 49 3.01 4.60 -13.52
CA LEU A 49 3.02 3.60 -14.58
C LEU A 49 1.58 3.21 -14.90
N LEU A 50 1.05 3.88 -15.91
CA LEU A 50 -0.22 3.53 -16.53
C LEU A 50 0.03 2.48 -17.61
N GLY A 51 -0.97 1.63 -17.86
CA GLY A 51 -0.96 0.68 -18.96
C GLY A 51 -0.99 1.37 -20.33
N TYR A 52 -1.53 0.68 -21.33
CA TYR A 52 -1.67 1.25 -22.67
C TYR A 52 -2.73 2.37 -22.69
N PRO A 53 -2.76 3.25 -23.73
CA PRO A 53 -3.71 4.36 -23.81
C PRO A 53 -5.19 3.95 -23.80
N ASP A 54 -5.49 2.68 -24.10
CA ASP A 54 -6.81 2.07 -24.01
C ASP A 54 -7.19 1.65 -22.56
N GLY A 55 -6.34 1.94 -21.58
CA GLY A 55 -6.54 1.61 -20.17
C GLY A 55 -6.25 0.13 -19.85
N THR A 56 -5.69 -0.63 -20.79
CA THR A 56 -5.44 -2.07 -20.63
C THR A 56 -3.99 -2.37 -20.25
N TYR A 57 -3.77 -3.59 -19.75
CA TYR A 57 -2.45 -4.17 -19.57
C TYR A 57 -2.35 -5.43 -20.42
N ARG A 58 -1.37 -5.47 -21.32
CA ARG A 58 -1.12 -6.62 -22.22
C ARG A 58 -0.17 -7.63 -21.57
N GLY A 59 -0.61 -8.20 -20.45
CA GLY A 59 0.18 -9.14 -19.63
C GLY A 59 0.32 -10.54 -20.23
N ASP A 60 -0.34 -10.80 -21.36
CA ASP A 60 -0.29 -12.04 -22.14
C ASP A 60 0.95 -12.14 -23.04
N ARG A 61 1.73 -11.05 -23.18
CA ARG A 61 2.95 -11.01 -23.99
C ARG A 61 4.10 -10.30 -23.27
N PRO A 62 5.37 -10.59 -23.65
CA PRO A 62 6.50 -9.83 -23.14
C PRO A 62 6.45 -8.37 -23.59
N VAL A 63 6.91 -7.47 -22.71
CA VAL A 63 7.07 -6.05 -23.02
C VAL A 63 8.33 -5.85 -23.88
N THR A 64 8.24 -5.00 -24.91
CA THR A 64 9.44 -4.60 -25.66
C THR A 64 10.22 -3.53 -24.89
N ARG A 65 11.52 -3.39 -25.19
CA ARG A 65 12.35 -2.32 -24.62
C ARG A 65 11.77 -0.92 -24.88
N ASN A 66 11.17 -0.71 -26.06
CA ASN A 66 10.59 0.58 -26.44
C ASN A 66 9.29 0.88 -25.70
N GLU A 67 8.44 -0.13 -25.51
CA GLU A 67 7.21 0.02 -24.71
C GLU A 67 7.53 0.34 -23.25
N PHE A 68 8.54 -0.34 -22.68
CA PHE A 68 9.02 -0.03 -21.34
C PHE A 68 9.58 1.40 -21.24
N ALA A 69 10.42 1.82 -22.21
CA ALA A 69 10.98 3.17 -22.23
C ALA A 69 9.90 4.25 -22.35
N ALA A 70 8.87 4.02 -23.17
CA ALA A 70 7.74 4.93 -23.32
C ALA A 70 6.95 5.06 -22.01
N GLY A 71 6.64 3.93 -21.36
CA GLY A 71 5.95 3.93 -20.06
C GLY A 71 6.76 4.61 -18.96
N LEU A 72 8.07 4.34 -18.89
CA LEU A 72 8.97 4.99 -17.95
C LEU A 72 9.08 6.50 -18.19
N ASN A 73 9.20 6.94 -19.45
CA ASN A 73 9.27 8.36 -19.80
C ASN A 73 7.97 9.10 -19.42
N ALA A 74 6.81 8.48 -19.66
CA ALA A 74 5.52 9.03 -19.23
C ALA A 74 5.44 9.18 -17.71
N CYS A 75 5.87 8.15 -16.97
CA CYS A 75 5.94 8.23 -15.51
C CYS A 75 6.88 9.35 -15.03
N LEU A 76 8.08 9.46 -15.59
CA LEU A 76 9.05 10.49 -15.20
C LEU A 76 8.51 11.90 -15.44
N ASN A 77 7.78 12.12 -16.54
CA ASN A 77 7.10 13.40 -16.80
C ASN A 77 6.06 13.71 -15.71
N GLN A 78 5.24 12.73 -15.34
CA GLN A 78 4.25 12.90 -14.26
C GLN A 78 4.91 13.20 -12.90
N VAL A 79 6.02 12.52 -12.58
CA VAL A 79 6.79 12.77 -11.35
C VAL A 79 7.35 14.19 -11.34
N ASN A 80 7.87 14.67 -12.47
CA ASN A 80 8.38 16.03 -12.61
C ASN A 80 7.29 17.10 -12.43
N GLU A 81 6.02 16.79 -12.68
CA GLU A 81 4.89 17.70 -12.38
C GLU A 81 4.49 17.68 -10.90
N ILE A 82 4.68 16.55 -10.21
CA ILE A 82 4.28 16.38 -8.80
C ILE A 82 5.32 16.95 -7.82
N ILE A 83 6.62 16.82 -8.13
CA ILE A 83 7.71 17.23 -7.22
C ILE A 83 7.75 18.76 -6.96
N PRO A 84 7.60 19.65 -7.96
CA PRO A 84 7.71 21.10 -7.74
C PRO A 84 6.50 21.71 -7.02
N ASN A 85 5.32 21.12 -7.20
CA ASN A 85 4.04 21.71 -6.78
C ASN A 85 3.65 21.40 -5.34
N ASN A 86 4.34 20.46 -4.67
CA ASN A 86 4.06 20.15 -3.27
C ASN A 86 4.74 21.10 -2.27
N ARG A 87 5.30 22.23 -2.74
CA ARG A 87 5.81 23.30 -1.87
C ARG A 87 4.75 23.91 -0.95
N ALA A 88 3.49 23.84 -1.34
CA ALA A 88 2.37 24.33 -0.53
C ALA A 88 2.22 23.58 0.81
N ASN A 89 2.75 22.37 0.92
CA ASN A 89 2.72 21.55 2.14
C ASN A 89 4.06 21.49 2.88
N LEU A 90 5.06 22.25 2.45
CA LEU A 90 6.35 22.29 3.16
C LEU A 90 6.23 23.23 4.35
N ALA A 91 6.71 22.77 5.50
CA ALA A 91 6.80 23.61 6.69
C ALA A 91 7.64 24.86 6.40
N THR A 92 7.10 26.02 6.73
CA THR A 92 7.78 27.29 6.57
C THR A 92 8.63 27.61 7.79
N LYS A 93 9.55 28.57 7.65
CA LYS A 93 10.30 29.10 8.80
C LYS A 93 9.36 29.67 9.88
N GLN A 94 8.26 30.29 9.45
CA GLN A 94 7.24 30.83 10.35
C GLN A 94 6.56 29.72 11.17
N ASP A 95 6.25 28.57 10.56
CA ASP A 95 5.67 27.43 11.28
C ASP A 95 6.62 26.93 12.38
N LEU A 96 7.92 26.84 12.08
CA LEU A 96 8.93 26.48 13.08
C LEU A 96 8.97 27.49 14.25
N GLU A 97 8.92 28.79 13.96
CA GLU A 97 8.90 29.83 14.98
C GLU A 97 7.66 29.74 15.87
N ILE A 98 6.49 29.42 15.30
CA ILE A 98 5.25 29.18 16.03
C ILE A 98 5.40 27.95 16.94
N LEU A 99 5.96 26.86 16.45
CA LEU A 99 6.19 25.65 17.25
C LEU A 99 7.13 25.92 18.42
N LEU A 100 8.23 26.65 18.18
CA LEU A 100 9.18 27.05 19.23
C LEU A 100 8.54 27.98 20.27
N LYS A 101 7.61 28.84 19.85
CA LYS A 101 6.84 29.67 20.78
C LYS A 101 5.92 28.81 21.65
N ARG A 102 5.14 27.91 21.04
CA ARG A 102 4.24 27.00 21.79
C ARG A 102 5.01 26.10 22.76
N GLN A 103 6.18 25.60 22.38
CA GLN A 103 7.01 24.79 23.28
C GLN A 103 7.45 25.59 24.52
N ARG A 104 7.81 26.86 24.36
CA ARG A 104 8.16 27.75 25.48
C ARG A 104 6.96 28.01 26.38
N GLU A 105 5.79 28.28 25.81
CA GLU A 105 4.55 28.48 26.57
C GLU A 105 4.15 27.24 27.36
N LEU A 106 4.21 26.05 26.74
CA LEU A 106 3.94 24.78 27.42
C LEU A 106 4.89 24.55 28.59
N ASN A 107 6.19 24.80 28.42
CA ASN A 107 7.16 24.65 29.50
C ASN A 107 6.86 25.62 30.67
N ALA A 108 6.45 26.86 30.39
CA ALA A 108 6.06 27.82 31.41
C ALA A 108 4.78 27.39 32.15
N GLN A 109 3.79 26.88 31.42
CA GLN A 109 2.55 26.35 32.00
C GLN A 109 2.79 25.15 32.91
N LEU A 110 3.72 24.26 32.53
CA LEU A 110 4.09 23.12 33.37
C LEU A 110 4.78 23.56 34.66
N GLN A 111 5.60 24.62 34.63
CA GLN A 111 6.22 25.17 35.83
C GLN A 111 5.18 25.78 36.78
N ASP A 112 4.22 26.54 36.25
CA ASP A 112 3.11 27.07 37.05
C ASP A 112 2.26 25.94 37.66
N LEU A 113 1.93 24.92 36.88
CA LEU A 113 1.18 23.76 37.37
C LEU A 113 1.94 23.04 38.50
N ASN A 114 3.25 22.84 38.37
CA ASN A 114 4.06 22.24 39.43
C ASN A 114 4.04 23.09 40.71
N GLN A 115 4.19 24.40 40.61
CA GLN A 115 4.11 25.30 41.77
C GLN A 115 2.73 25.25 42.45
N ARG A 116 1.66 25.19 41.65
CA ARG A 116 0.30 25.03 42.17
C ARG A 116 0.11 23.70 42.87
N VAL A 117 0.64 22.59 42.34
CA VAL A 117 0.59 21.28 43.00
C VAL A 117 1.38 21.31 44.31
N ASP A 118 2.57 21.90 44.33
CA ASP A 118 3.43 21.99 45.52
C ASP A 118 2.81 22.84 46.64
N THR A 119 1.96 23.81 46.30
CA THR A 119 1.30 24.70 47.25
C THR A 119 -0.02 24.18 47.78
N ILE A 120 -0.52 23.02 47.30
CA ILE A 120 -1.72 22.39 47.88
C ILE A 120 -1.33 21.84 49.26
N PRO A 121 -1.81 22.42 50.38
CA PRO A 121 -1.54 21.88 51.70
C PRO A 121 -2.13 20.48 51.78
N ASN A 122 -1.30 19.52 52.18
CA ASN A 122 -1.70 18.14 52.39
C ASN A 122 -2.78 18.12 53.48
N LYS A 123 -4.05 18.16 53.08
CA LYS A 123 -5.19 18.05 54.00
C LYS A 123 -5.19 16.61 54.52
N LYS A 124 -4.50 16.42 55.64
CA LYS A 124 -4.75 15.32 56.58
C LYS A 124 -6.15 15.42 57.16
#